data_AF-A0A2R9CKC1-F1
#
_entry.id   AF-A0A2R9CKC1-F1
#
_cell.length_a   1.000
_cell.length_b   1.000
_cell.length_c   1.000
_cell.angle_alpha   90.00
_cell.angle_beta   90.00
_cell.angle_gamma   90.00
#
_symmetry.space_group_name_H-M   'P 1'
#
loop_
_entity.id
_entity.type
_entity.pdbx_description
1 polymer ?
#
loop_
_entity_poly.entity_id
_entity_poly.type
_entity_poly.pdbx_seq_one_letter_code
_entity_poly.pdbx_strand_id
1 'polypeptide(L)'
;MTSQEKTEEYPFADIFDEDETERNFLLSKPVCFVVFGKPGVGKTTLARYITQAWKCIHVEALPILEEQIAAETESGVMLQSMLISGQSIPDELVIKLMLEKLNSPEVCHFGYIITEIPSLSQDAMTTLQQIELIKNLNLKPDVIINIKCPDYDLCQRISGQRQHNNTGYIYSRDQWDPEVIENHRKKKKEAQKDGKGEEEEEEEEQEEEEAFIAEMQMVAEILHHLVQRPEDYLENVENIVKLYKETILQNLEEVMAEHNPQYLIELNGNKPAEELFMIVMDRLKYLNLKRAAILTKLQGAEEEINDTMENDELFRTLTSYKLIAPRYRWQRSKWGRTCPVNLKDGNIYSGLPDYSVSFLGKIYCLSSEEALKPFLLNPRPYLLPPMPGPPCKVFILGPQYSGKTTLCNMLAENYKGKVVDYAQLVQPRFDKARETLVENTIAEATAAAIQVVKEKLLRELQARKQAETGLREFQRQYEKMEFGVFPVEATHSSIDEEGYIQGSQRDRSSSLVDTEEAKTKSENVLHDQAAKVDKDDGKETGETSPFKRHSQDASQDVKLYSDTAPTEDLIEEVTADHPEVVTMIEETIKMSQDINFEQPYEKHAEILQEVLGE
;
A
#
# COMPACT_ATOMS: atom_id res chain seq x y z
N MET A 1 32.71 -45.13 -35.91
CA MET A 1 31.37 -45.49 -36.42
C MET A 1 30.48 -45.64 -35.20
N THR A 2 29.39 -44.90 -35.01
CA THR A 2 28.78 -43.77 -35.74
C THR A 2 28.02 -42.96 -34.66
N SER A 3 28.36 -41.71 -34.34
CA SER A 3 28.02 -40.47 -35.07
C SER A 3 26.50 -40.22 -35.21
N GLN A 4 26.08 -39.03 -34.78
CA GLN A 4 24.75 -38.39 -34.98
C GLN A 4 23.59 -38.87 -34.09
N GLU A 5 23.56 -38.34 -32.86
CA GLU A 5 22.35 -37.65 -32.41
C GLU A 5 22.62 -36.14 -32.52
N LYS A 6 22.33 -35.57 -33.70
CA LYS A 6 22.12 -34.13 -33.87
C LYS A 6 20.63 -33.88 -33.65
N THR A 7 20.23 -33.70 -32.39
CA THR A 7 18.86 -33.29 -32.05
C THR A 7 18.65 -31.83 -32.45
N GLU A 8 18.15 -31.67 -33.69
CA GLU A 8 17.45 -30.51 -34.26
C GLU A 8 18.00 -29.12 -33.89
N GLU A 9 18.76 -28.52 -34.80
CA GLU A 9 19.37 -27.18 -34.65
C GLU A 9 18.37 -26.00 -34.61
N TYR A 10 17.07 -26.30 -34.64
CA TYR A 10 15.99 -25.35 -34.36
C TYR A 10 14.94 -26.05 -33.50
N PRO A 11 14.61 -25.56 -32.29
CA PRO A 11 13.45 -26.07 -31.55
C PRO A 11 12.17 -25.74 -32.33
N PHE A 12 11.12 -26.52 -32.10
CA PHE A 12 9.75 -26.20 -32.56
C PHE A 12 9.16 -25.08 -31.67
N ALA A 13 9.75 -23.89 -31.77
CA ALA A 13 9.31 -22.66 -31.13
C ALA A 13 8.54 -21.81 -32.15
N ASP A 14 7.43 -21.21 -31.74
CA ASP A 14 6.74 -20.23 -32.58
C ASP A 14 7.51 -18.91 -32.56
N ILE A 15 7.97 -18.48 -33.73
CA ILE A 15 8.72 -17.23 -33.93
C ILE A 15 7.87 -16.01 -33.56
N PHE A 16 6.55 -16.19 -33.42
CA PHE A 16 5.59 -15.16 -33.03
C PHE A 16 5.02 -15.32 -31.60
N ASP A 17 5.57 -16.19 -30.75
CA ASP A 17 5.17 -16.28 -29.34
C ASP A 17 5.61 -15.01 -28.56
N GLU A 18 4.65 -14.18 -28.18
CA GLU A 18 4.87 -12.96 -27.38
C GLU A 18 5.40 -13.28 -25.97
N ASP A 19 5.01 -14.41 -25.36
CA ASP A 19 5.46 -14.82 -24.02
C ASP A 19 6.88 -15.41 -24.05
N GLU A 20 7.25 -16.17 -25.10
CA GLU A 20 8.64 -16.58 -25.28
C GLU A 20 9.54 -15.38 -25.62
N THR A 21 9.04 -14.46 -26.45
CA THR A 21 9.75 -13.20 -26.78
C THR A 21 9.96 -12.32 -25.54
N GLU A 22 8.95 -12.17 -24.67
CA GLU A 22 9.08 -11.50 -23.38
C GLU A 22 10.11 -12.19 -22.48
N ARG A 23 10.05 -13.52 -22.35
CA ARG A 23 11.05 -14.30 -21.57
C ARG A 23 12.47 -14.10 -22.11
N ASN A 24 12.64 -14.17 -23.44
CA ASN A 24 13.93 -13.97 -24.12
C ASN A 24 14.42 -12.51 -24.09
N PHE A 25 13.54 -11.54 -23.78
CA PHE A 25 13.93 -10.18 -23.42
C PHE A 25 14.38 -10.09 -21.95
N LEU A 26 13.54 -10.57 -21.01
CA LEU A 26 13.80 -10.53 -19.57
C LEU A 26 15.09 -11.26 -19.15
N LEU A 27 15.44 -12.35 -19.84
CA LEU A 27 16.69 -13.09 -19.66
C LEU A 27 17.90 -12.44 -20.34
N SER A 28 17.71 -11.56 -21.33
CA SER A 28 18.84 -10.93 -22.03
C SER A 28 19.42 -9.76 -21.23
N LYS A 29 20.75 -9.74 -21.06
CA LYS A 29 21.43 -8.67 -20.31
C LYS A 29 21.18 -7.29 -20.95
N PRO A 30 21.10 -6.21 -20.16
CA PRO A 30 21.11 -4.85 -20.71
C PRO A 30 22.49 -4.53 -21.30
N VAL A 31 22.54 -3.48 -22.12
CA VAL A 31 23.76 -3.01 -22.78
C VAL A 31 24.58 -2.17 -21.81
N CYS A 32 25.85 -2.53 -21.64
CA CYS A 32 26.77 -1.82 -20.76
C CYS A 32 27.91 -1.14 -21.53
N PHE A 33 28.24 0.10 -21.16
CA PHE A 33 29.21 0.94 -21.85
C PHE A 33 30.39 1.30 -20.94
N VAL A 34 31.58 1.45 -21.52
CA VAL A 34 32.74 2.06 -20.86
C VAL A 34 33.36 3.10 -21.79
N VAL A 35 33.65 4.30 -21.26
CA VAL A 35 34.24 5.41 -22.01
C VAL A 35 35.68 5.65 -21.57
N PHE A 36 36.63 5.33 -22.46
CA PHE A 36 38.05 5.58 -22.29
C PHE A 36 38.51 6.85 -23.03
N GLY A 37 39.68 7.33 -22.66
CA GLY A 37 40.29 8.57 -23.16
C GLY A 37 40.97 9.34 -22.04
N LYS A 38 41.82 10.29 -22.42
CA LYS A 38 42.62 11.11 -21.49
C LYS A 38 41.75 11.96 -20.54
N PRO A 39 42.28 12.45 -19.41
CA PRO A 39 41.60 13.47 -18.59
C PRO A 39 41.23 14.72 -19.43
N GLY A 40 40.16 15.42 -19.05
CA GLY A 40 39.70 16.66 -19.71
C GLY A 40 39.14 16.54 -21.14
N VAL A 41 39.18 15.37 -21.79
CA VAL A 41 38.72 15.19 -23.19
C VAL A 41 37.19 15.20 -23.38
N GLY A 42 36.40 15.39 -22.32
CA GLY A 42 34.93 15.46 -22.37
C GLY A 42 34.17 14.15 -22.16
N LYS A 43 34.82 13.10 -21.62
CA LYS A 43 34.22 11.76 -21.37
C LYS A 43 32.86 11.84 -20.66
N THR A 44 32.81 12.52 -19.51
CA THR A 44 31.60 12.69 -18.69
C THR A 44 30.46 13.38 -19.45
N THR A 45 30.75 14.38 -20.28
CA THR A 45 29.73 15.06 -21.09
C THR A 45 29.12 14.12 -22.13
N LEU A 46 29.96 13.38 -22.87
CA LEU A 46 29.50 12.38 -23.83
C LEU A 46 28.70 11.26 -23.14
N ALA A 47 29.17 10.78 -21.99
CA ALA A 47 28.48 9.76 -21.21
C ALA A 47 27.10 10.25 -20.75
N ARG A 48 26.97 11.47 -20.22
CA ARG A 48 25.68 12.05 -19.80
C ARG A 48 24.67 12.13 -20.96
N TYR A 49 25.10 12.46 -22.18
CA TYR A 49 24.21 12.39 -23.35
C TYR A 49 23.81 10.95 -23.70
N ILE A 50 24.73 9.98 -23.65
CA ILE A 50 24.43 8.55 -23.87
C ILE A 50 23.42 8.04 -22.83
N THR A 51 23.63 8.32 -21.55
CA THR A 51 22.71 8.03 -20.43
C THR A 51 21.30 8.55 -20.72
N GLN A 52 21.18 9.81 -21.13
CA GLN A 52 19.88 10.41 -21.45
C GLN A 52 19.18 9.75 -22.65
N ALA A 53 19.93 9.28 -23.65
CA ALA A 53 19.40 8.68 -24.89
C ALA A 53 19.10 7.17 -24.79
N TRP A 54 19.88 6.42 -24.01
CA TRP A 54 19.72 4.97 -23.82
C TRP A 54 18.98 4.58 -22.54
N LYS A 55 18.80 5.52 -21.60
CA LYS A 55 18.21 5.30 -20.26
C LYS A 55 18.94 4.24 -19.43
N CYS A 56 20.25 4.08 -19.65
CA CYS A 56 21.15 3.36 -18.74
C CYS A 56 21.53 4.25 -17.53
N ILE A 57 22.16 3.66 -16.51
CA ILE A 57 22.63 4.37 -15.31
C ILE A 57 24.05 4.91 -15.53
N HIS A 58 24.29 6.18 -15.21
CA HIS A 58 25.66 6.73 -15.17
C HIS A 58 26.32 6.35 -13.85
N VAL A 59 27.48 5.71 -13.91
CA VAL A 59 28.25 5.29 -12.73
C VAL A 59 29.52 6.13 -12.67
N GLU A 60 29.42 7.20 -11.88
CA GLU A 60 30.44 8.23 -11.60
C GLU A 60 30.45 8.42 -10.08
N ALA A 61 31.63 8.54 -9.47
CA ALA A 61 31.84 8.49 -8.03
C ALA A 61 31.12 9.62 -7.29
N LEU A 62 31.26 10.86 -7.77
CA LEU A 62 30.71 12.05 -7.11
C LEU A 62 29.16 11.97 -6.94
N PRO A 63 28.37 11.67 -7.98
CA PRO A 63 26.92 11.47 -7.82
C PRO A 63 26.54 10.34 -6.84
N ILE A 64 27.33 9.26 -6.77
CA ILE A 64 27.07 8.15 -5.84
C ILE A 64 27.36 8.57 -4.39
N LEU A 65 28.43 9.34 -4.17
CA LEU A 65 28.77 9.89 -2.85
C LEU A 65 27.70 10.90 -2.38
N GLU A 66 27.23 11.77 -3.27
CA GLU A 66 26.11 12.69 -3.02
C GLU A 66 24.80 11.94 -2.71
N GLU A 67 24.47 10.89 -3.48
CA GLU A 67 23.30 10.02 -3.25
C GLU A 67 23.36 9.36 -1.86
N GLN A 68 24.52 8.82 -1.46
CA GLN A 68 24.69 8.18 -0.15
C GLN A 68 24.58 9.16 1.02
N ILE A 69 25.16 10.36 0.90
CA ILE A 69 25.08 11.41 1.92
C ILE A 69 23.64 11.93 2.04
N ALA A 70 22.95 12.17 0.92
CA ALA A 70 21.57 12.66 0.91
C ALA A 70 20.54 11.62 1.38
N ALA A 71 20.84 10.32 1.27
CA ALA A 71 20.03 9.22 1.78
C ALA A 71 20.37 8.83 3.24
N GLU A 72 21.26 9.56 3.92
CA GLU A 72 21.69 9.35 5.31
C GLU A 72 22.09 7.89 5.64
N THR A 73 22.68 7.17 4.68
CA THR A 73 23.09 5.77 4.88
C THR A 73 24.26 5.66 5.86
N GLU A 74 24.52 4.47 6.42
CA GLU A 74 25.69 4.24 7.30
C GLU A 74 27.01 4.70 6.63
N SER A 75 27.12 4.48 5.32
CA SER A 75 28.26 4.99 4.53
C SER A 75 28.17 6.49 4.29
N GLY A 76 26.98 7.05 4.01
CA GLY A 76 26.74 8.49 3.86
C GLY A 76 27.14 9.29 5.11
N VAL A 77 26.73 8.84 6.30
CA VAL A 77 27.07 9.47 7.59
C VAL A 77 28.59 9.37 7.85
N MET A 78 29.21 8.23 7.54
CA MET A 78 30.66 8.06 7.64
C MET A 78 31.42 9.03 6.71
N LEU A 79 31.02 9.10 5.43
CA LEU A 79 31.57 10.04 4.43
C LEU A 79 31.41 11.50 4.88
N GLN A 80 30.21 11.88 5.32
CA GLN A 80 29.93 13.24 5.79
C GLN A 80 30.81 13.58 7.01
N SER A 81 31.02 12.65 7.94
CA SER A 81 31.92 12.86 9.08
C SER A 81 33.38 13.06 8.68
N MET A 82 33.88 12.31 7.69
CA MET A 82 35.23 12.47 7.13
C MET A 82 35.39 13.85 6.49
N LEU A 83 34.45 14.24 5.62
CA LEU A 83 34.46 15.53 4.92
C LEU A 83 34.40 16.72 5.91
N ILE A 84 33.53 16.65 6.93
CA ILE A 84 33.45 17.67 8.01
C ILE A 84 34.75 17.74 8.81
N SER A 85 35.45 16.62 9.00
CA SER A 85 36.76 16.59 9.66
C SER A 85 37.94 17.07 8.78
N GLY A 86 37.68 17.39 7.51
CA GLY A 86 38.71 17.80 6.54
C GLY A 86 39.56 16.65 6.01
N GLN A 87 39.08 15.40 6.10
CA GLN A 87 39.75 14.21 5.59
C GLN A 87 39.32 13.89 4.15
N SER A 88 40.27 13.41 3.34
CA SER A 88 40.00 12.84 2.02
C SER A 88 39.29 11.48 2.14
N ILE A 89 38.29 11.24 1.30
CA ILE A 89 37.64 9.93 1.17
C ILE A 89 38.65 8.92 0.61
N PRO A 90 38.84 7.73 1.20
CA PRO A 90 39.75 6.72 0.66
C PRO A 90 39.24 6.10 -0.66
N ASP A 91 40.12 5.96 -1.65
CA ASP A 91 39.82 5.32 -2.95
C ASP A 91 39.20 3.91 -2.81
N GLU A 92 39.62 3.12 -1.81
CA GLU A 92 39.02 1.81 -1.52
C GLU A 92 37.51 1.90 -1.27
N LEU A 93 37.06 2.93 -0.55
CA LEU A 93 35.65 3.17 -0.23
C LEU A 93 34.89 3.67 -1.48
N VAL A 94 35.51 4.50 -2.31
CA VAL A 94 34.93 4.94 -3.58
C VAL A 94 34.71 3.75 -4.52
N ILE A 95 35.73 2.91 -4.73
CA ILE A 95 35.65 1.71 -5.57
C ILE A 95 34.58 0.74 -5.02
N LYS A 96 34.51 0.55 -3.70
CA LYS A 96 33.46 -0.27 -3.06
C LYS A 96 32.05 0.26 -3.38
N LEU A 97 31.80 1.56 -3.22
CA LEU A 97 30.48 2.17 -3.47
C LEU A 97 30.12 2.12 -4.97
N MET A 98 31.09 2.31 -5.88
CA MET A 98 30.88 2.12 -7.32
C MET A 98 30.52 0.67 -7.66
N LEU A 99 31.20 -0.32 -7.06
CA LEU A 99 30.88 -1.74 -7.24
C LEU A 99 29.50 -2.09 -6.65
N GLU A 100 29.08 -1.47 -5.54
CA GLU A 100 27.74 -1.63 -4.98
C GLU A 100 26.66 -1.04 -5.91
N LYS A 101 26.86 0.16 -6.47
CA LYS A 101 25.94 0.73 -7.49
C LYS A 101 25.92 -0.11 -8.78
N LEU A 102 27.05 -0.69 -9.21
CA LEU A 102 27.12 -1.59 -10.38
C LEU A 102 26.38 -2.93 -10.18
N ASN A 103 26.21 -3.37 -8.93
CA ASN A 103 25.42 -4.57 -8.58
C ASN A 103 23.98 -4.22 -8.17
N SER A 104 23.56 -2.95 -8.29
CA SER A 104 22.20 -2.50 -7.97
C SER A 104 21.13 -3.15 -8.88
N PRO A 105 19.87 -3.26 -8.41
CA PRO A 105 18.78 -3.74 -9.24
C PRO A 105 18.57 -2.87 -10.49
N GLU A 106 18.76 -1.55 -10.38
CA GLU A 106 18.67 -0.58 -11.48
C GLU A 106 19.59 -0.95 -12.63
N VAL A 107 20.89 -1.12 -12.35
CA VAL A 107 21.90 -1.48 -13.35
C VAL A 107 21.61 -2.86 -13.96
N CYS A 108 21.05 -3.79 -13.19
CA CYS A 108 20.61 -5.10 -13.69
C CYS A 108 19.47 -5.01 -14.73
N HIS A 109 18.64 -3.97 -14.69
CA HIS A 109 17.59 -3.76 -15.70
C HIS A 109 17.99 -2.84 -16.84
N PHE A 110 18.57 -1.69 -16.50
CA PHE A 110 18.84 -0.57 -17.41
C PHE A 110 20.25 -0.59 -18.04
N GLY A 111 21.19 -1.35 -17.47
CA GLY A 111 22.60 -1.30 -17.83
C GLY A 111 23.31 -0.06 -17.27
N TYR A 112 24.61 0.05 -17.52
CA TYR A 112 25.45 1.14 -17.00
C TYR A 112 26.28 1.82 -18.09
N ILE A 113 26.82 2.99 -17.75
CA ILE A 113 27.95 3.62 -18.44
C ILE A 113 28.96 4.16 -17.40
N ILE A 114 30.22 3.71 -17.49
CA ILE A 114 31.35 4.10 -16.62
C ILE A 114 32.32 5.01 -17.39
N THR A 115 32.85 6.03 -16.71
CA THR A 115 33.81 7.03 -17.25
C THR A 115 35.13 7.12 -16.49
N GLU A 116 35.19 6.65 -15.23
CA GLU A 116 36.29 6.93 -14.30
C GLU A 116 37.23 5.75 -14.01
N ILE A 117 36.80 4.50 -14.27
CA ILE A 117 37.63 3.32 -14.05
C ILE A 117 38.30 2.92 -15.38
N PRO A 118 39.64 2.76 -15.46
CA PRO A 118 40.61 2.91 -14.37
C PRO A 118 40.92 4.39 -14.02
N SER A 119 41.06 4.65 -12.72
CA SER A 119 41.45 5.95 -12.16
C SER A 119 42.94 6.23 -12.38
N LEU A 120 43.31 7.51 -12.27
CA LEU A 120 44.72 7.95 -12.33
C LEU A 120 45.48 7.71 -11.01
N SER A 121 44.75 7.59 -9.91
CA SER A 121 45.27 7.21 -8.60
C SER A 121 45.62 5.70 -8.56
N GLN A 122 46.67 5.36 -7.80
CA GLN A 122 47.09 3.98 -7.58
C GLN A 122 47.20 3.63 -6.07
N ASP A 123 46.78 4.54 -5.20
CA ASP A 123 47.02 4.47 -3.75
C ASP A 123 46.27 3.30 -3.08
N ALA A 124 45.06 3.00 -3.55
CA ALA A 124 44.27 1.83 -3.14
C ALA A 124 44.47 0.60 -4.04
N MET A 125 44.58 0.82 -5.36
CA MET A 125 44.49 -0.27 -6.34
C MET A 125 45.25 0.05 -7.63
N THR A 126 46.12 -0.88 -8.03
CA THR A 126 46.87 -0.75 -9.29
C THR A 126 45.95 -0.80 -10.50
N THR A 127 46.35 -0.14 -11.58
CA THR A 127 45.59 -0.09 -12.85
C THR A 127 45.26 -1.49 -13.40
N LEU A 128 46.14 -2.48 -13.19
CA LEU A 128 45.87 -3.88 -13.57
C LEU A 128 44.70 -4.47 -12.78
N GLN A 129 44.68 -4.32 -11.46
CA GLN A 129 43.58 -4.79 -10.61
C GLN A 129 42.26 -4.07 -10.93
N GLN A 130 42.29 -2.76 -11.22
CA GLN A 130 41.11 -2.01 -11.66
C GLN A 130 40.55 -2.53 -13.00
N ILE A 131 41.42 -2.94 -13.92
CA ILE A 131 41.04 -3.57 -15.20
C ILE A 131 40.52 -5.00 -14.97
N GLU A 132 41.10 -5.77 -14.06
CA GLU A 132 40.59 -7.09 -13.66
C GLU A 132 39.19 -6.98 -13.03
N LEU A 133 38.89 -5.94 -12.24
CA LEU A 133 37.53 -5.67 -11.78
C LEU A 133 36.57 -5.49 -12.96
N ILE A 134 36.88 -4.63 -13.94
CA ILE A 134 36.05 -4.43 -15.14
C ILE A 134 35.84 -5.75 -15.90
N LYS A 135 36.91 -6.54 -16.10
CA LYS A 135 36.84 -7.85 -16.77
C LYS A 135 36.01 -8.88 -15.98
N ASN A 136 35.86 -8.73 -14.67
CA ASN A 136 35.16 -9.65 -13.77
C ASN A 136 33.78 -9.17 -13.29
N LEU A 137 33.28 -8.03 -13.77
CA LEU A 137 31.91 -7.58 -13.47
C LEU A 137 30.86 -8.62 -13.89
N ASN A 138 29.83 -8.80 -13.05
CA ASN A 138 28.65 -9.64 -13.35
C ASN A 138 27.99 -9.27 -14.68
N LEU A 139 27.96 -7.97 -14.98
CA LEU A 139 27.59 -7.41 -16.28
C LEU A 139 28.85 -6.86 -16.95
N LYS A 140 29.50 -7.70 -17.76
CA LYS A 140 30.67 -7.28 -18.57
C LYS A 140 30.23 -6.24 -19.62
N PRO A 141 31.06 -5.21 -19.89
CA PRO A 141 30.73 -4.19 -20.88
C PRO A 141 30.55 -4.81 -22.27
N ASP A 142 29.62 -4.25 -23.03
CA ASP A 142 29.37 -4.60 -24.44
C ASP A 142 30.09 -3.67 -25.39
N VAL A 143 30.14 -2.38 -25.07
CA VAL A 143 30.66 -1.33 -25.95
C VAL A 143 31.76 -0.56 -25.24
N ILE A 144 32.94 -0.50 -25.86
CA ILE A 144 34.05 0.36 -25.45
C ILE A 144 34.09 1.56 -26.38
N ILE A 145 34.05 2.78 -25.82
CA ILE A 145 34.15 4.03 -26.57
C ILE A 145 35.50 4.67 -26.21
N ASN A 146 36.41 4.84 -27.17
CA ASN A 146 37.72 5.48 -26.93
C ASN A 146 37.80 6.85 -27.61
N ILE A 147 37.93 7.91 -26.81
CA ILE A 147 38.09 9.29 -27.29
C ILE A 147 39.59 9.61 -27.47
N LYS A 148 40.07 9.48 -28.71
CA LYS A 148 41.45 9.80 -29.09
C LYS A 148 41.59 11.29 -29.37
N CYS A 149 42.50 11.96 -28.65
CA CYS A 149 42.82 13.38 -28.80
C CYS A 149 44.35 13.56 -28.80
N PRO A 150 44.94 14.37 -29.70
CA PRO A 150 46.34 14.77 -29.61
C PRO A 150 46.62 15.50 -28.29
N ASP A 151 47.85 15.41 -27.79
CA ASP A 151 48.21 15.98 -26.49
C ASP A 151 48.20 17.51 -26.51
N TYR A 152 48.74 18.11 -27.57
CA TYR A 152 48.80 19.57 -27.75
C TYR A 152 47.40 20.20 -27.71
N ASP A 153 46.48 19.68 -28.53
CA ASP A 153 45.09 20.15 -28.63
C ASP A 153 44.34 19.97 -27.30
N LEU A 154 44.65 18.91 -26.55
CA LEU A 154 44.08 18.64 -25.23
C LEU A 154 44.61 19.61 -24.16
N CYS A 155 45.92 19.84 -24.13
CA CYS A 155 46.56 20.79 -23.21
C CYS A 155 46.05 22.21 -23.46
N GLN A 156 45.91 22.62 -24.73
CA GLN A 156 45.31 23.91 -25.09
C GLN A 156 43.83 24.01 -24.70
N ARG A 157 43.04 22.95 -24.89
CA ARG A 157 41.63 22.92 -24.52
C ARG A 157 41.42 23.08 -23.02
N ILE A 158 42.18 22.34 -22.20
CA ILE A 158 42.04 22.39 -20.74
C ILE A 158 42.59 23.71 -20.19
N SER A 159 43.77 24.17 -20.64
CA SER A 159 44.32 25.47 -20.19
C SER A 159 43.53 26.70 -20.69
N GLY A 160 42.70 26.51 -21.72
CA GLY A 160 41.69 27.47 -22.17
C GLY A 160 40.36 27.42 -21.39
N GLN A 161 40.13 26.47 -20.48
CA GLN A 161 38.91 26.43 -19.66
C GLN A 161 38.93 27.48 -18.55
N ARG A 162 37.76 28.01 -18.23
CA ARG A 162 37.56 28.92 -17.10
C ARG A 162 36.31 28.52 -16.33
N GLN A 163 36.38 28.55 -15.01
CA GLN A 163 35.25 28.26 -14.13
C GLN A 163 34.65 29.56 -13.60
N HIS A 164 33.34 29.71 -13.65
CA HIS A 164 32.64 30.82 -13.00
C HIS A 164 32.60 30.60 -11.48
N ASN A 165 33.09 31.58 -10.73
CA ASN A 165 33.29 31.50 -9.27
C ASN A 165 32.05 31.05 -8.45
N ASN A 166 30.86 31.59 -8.74
CA ASN A 166 29.64 31.34 -7.97
C ASN A 166 28.83 30.12 -8.44
N THR A 167 28.81 29.84 -9.75
CA THR A 167 27.98 28.78 -10.33
C THR A 167 28.74 27.47 -10.57
N GLY A 168 30.07 27.50 -10.53
CA GLY A 168 30.93 26.36 -10.84
C GLY A 168 30.91 25.94 -12.33
N TYR A 169 30.18 26.64 -13.20
CA TYR A 169 30.08 26.31 -14.63
C TYR A 169 31.42 26.54 -15.35
N ILE A 170 31.78 25.62 -16.24
CA ILE A 170 33.04 25.63 -16.98
C ILE A 170 32.80 26.12 -18.41
N TYR A 171 33.35 27.28 -18.74
CA TYR A 171 33.39 27.85 -20.08
C TYR A 171 34.63 27.34 -20.83
N SER A 172 34.44 26.95 -22.08
CA SER A 172 35.53 26.65 -23.03
C SER A 172 36.08 27.95 -23.62
N ARG A 173 37.33 27.92 -24.12
CA ARG A 173 38.00 29.11 -24.67
C ARG A 173 37.14 29.89 -25.68
N ASP A 174 36.54 29.16 -26.61
CA ASP A 174 35.68 29.64 -27.68
C ASP A 174 34.40 30.36 -27.20
N GLN A 175 34.10 30.35 -25.90
CA GLN A 175 32.93 30.95 -25.26
C GLN A 175 33.26 32.17 -24.38
N TRP A 176 34.54 32.51 -24.19
CA TRP A 176 34.94 33.65 -23.36
C TRP A 176 36.09 34.49 -23.93
N ASP A 177 36.90 33.93 -24.83
CA ASP A 177 38.03 34.62 -25.46
C ASP A 177 37.53 35.44 -26.67
N PRO A 178 37.49 36.80 -26.60
CA PRO A 178 36.89 37.61 -27.65
C PRO A 178 37.58 37.46 -29.00
N GLU A 179 38.90 37.22 -29.01
CA GLU A 179 39.65 36.98 -30.25
C GLU A 179 39.22 35.69 -30.94
N VAL A 180 38.87 34.65 -30.17
CA VAL A 180 38.40 33.37 -30.74
C VAL A 180 36.98 33.50 -31.27
N ILE A 181 36.09 34.17 -30.54
CA ILE A 181 34.70 34.43 -30.97
C ILE A 181 34.70 35.25 -32.28
N GLU A 182 35.47 36.33 -32.36
CA GLU A 182 35.57 37.17 -33.56
C GLU A 182 36.17 36.40 -34.75
N ASN A 183 37.17 35.54 -34.51
CA ASN A 183 37.75 34.68 -35.55
C ASN A 183 36.80 33.55 -36.01
N HIS A 184 35.92 33.06 -35.15
CA HIS A 184 34.85 32.13 -35.55
C HIS A 184 33.77 32.85 -36.38
N ARG A 185 33.36 34.07 -36.01
CA ARG A 185 32.44 34.89 -36.81
C ARG A 185 33.00 35.19 -38.20
N LYS A 186 34.29 35.54 -38.32
CA LYS A 186 34.97 35.76 -39.62
C LYS A 186 34.92 34.52 -40.52
N LYS A 187 35.30 33.34 -40.00
CA LYS A 187 35.21 32.07 -40.74
C LYS A 187 33.79 31.70 -41.16
N LYS A 188 32.79 32.01 -40.31
CA LYS A 188 31.38 31.80 -40.64
C LYS A 188 30.94 32.69 -41.82
N LYS A 189 31.22 33.99 -41.77
CA LYS A 189 30.94 34.93 -42.88
C LYS A 189 31.68 34.56 -44.18
N GLU A 190 32.91 34.03 -44.08
CA GLU A 190 33.63 33.49 -45.24
C GLU A 190 32.94 32.26 -45.86
N ALA A 191 32.40 31.34 -45.04
CA ALA A 191 31.70 30.15 -45.51
C ALA A 191 30.27 30.43 -46.03
N GLN A 192 29.60 31.48 -45.53
CA GLN A 192 28.24 31.84 -45.94
C GLN A 192 28.20 32.46 -47.35
N LYS A 193 29.28 33.17 -47.75
CA LYS A 193 29.44 33.85 -49.05
C LYS A 193 29.53 32.96 -50.29
N ASP A 194 29.67 31.64 -50.13
CA ASP A 194 29.71 30.69 -51.25
C ASP A 194 28.32 30.16 -51.64
N GLY A 195 27.20 30.64 -51.04
CA GLY A 195 25.91 29.94 -51.16
C GLY A 195 24.58 30.72 -51.14
N LYS A 196 24.55 32.06 -51.01
CA LYS A 196 23.30 32.84 -50.95
C LYS A 196 23.24 34.00 -51.97
N GLY A 197 22.19 34.82 -51.89
CA GLY A 197 21.88 35.91 -52.82
C GLY A 197 21.62 37.23 -52.09
N GLU A 198 21.99 38.32 -52.74
CA GLU A 198 22.31 39.63 -52.14
C GLU A 198 21.20 40.24 -51.24
N GLU A 199 19.92 39.98 -51.49
CA GLU A 199 18.80 40.58 -50.73
C GLU A 199 18.42 39.83 -49.44
N GLU A 200 18.70 38.52 -49.31
CA GLU A 200 18.50 37.78 -48.04
C GLU A 200 19.70 37.92 -47.09
N GLU A 201 20.87 38.31 -47.61
CA GLU A 201 22.10 38.43 -46.81
C GLU A 201 22.09 39.69 -45.93
N GLU A 202 21.53 40.83 -46.38
CA GLU A 202 21.55 42.08 -45.61
C GLU A 202 20.70 42.04 -44.32
N GLU A 203 19.61 41.27 -44.29
CA GLU A 203 18.80 41.08 -43.06
C GLU A 203 19.47 40.08 -42.10
N GLU A 204 19.96 38.94 -42.59
CA GLU A 204 20.71 37.97 -41.76
C GLU A 204 22.01 38.56 -41.18
N GLU A 205 22.75 39.39 -41.94
CA GLU A 205 23.96 40.04 -41.41
C GLU A 205 23.66 41.02 -40.26
N GLN A 206 22.50 41.69 -40.27
CA GLN A 206 22.09 42.63 -39.22
C GLN A 206 21.66 41.90 -37.93
N GLU A 207 20.86 40.84 -38.03
CA GLU A 207 20.52 40.02 -36.85
C GLU A 207 21.77 39.37 -36.23
N GLU A 208 22.74 38.93 -37.05
CA GLU A 208 24.04 38.44 -36.56
C GLU A 208 24.93 39.54 -35.95
N GLU A 209 24.78 40.81 -36.34
CA GLU A 209 25.51 41.93 -35.74
C GLU A 209 24.95 42.27 -34.35
N GLU A 210 23.62 42.35 -34.20
CA GLU A 210 22.97 42.58 -32.90
C GLU A 210 23.19 41.42 -31.93
N ALA A 211 23.06 40.17 -32.39
CA ALA A 211 23.33 38.98 -31.59
C ALA A 211 24.78 38.92 -31.09
N PHE A 212 25.76 39.24 -31.94
CA PHE A 212 27.18 39.30 -31.57
C PHE A 212 27.47 40.42 -30.55
N ILE A 213 26.82 41.58 -30.68
CA ILE A 213 26.95 42.67 -29.69
C ILE A 213 26.37 42.25 -28.33
N ALA A 214 25.22 41.56 -28.32
CA ALA A 214 24.62 41.03 -27.09
C ALA A 214 25.49 39.93 -26.44
N GLU A 215 26.00 38.99 -27.22
CA GLU A 215 26.92 37.94 -26.76
C GLU A 215 28.19 38.56 -26.16
N MET A 216 28.80 39.54 -26.83
CA MET A 216 30.02 40.19 -26.34
C MET A 216 29.79 41.02 -25.06
N GLN A 217 28.59 41.57 -24.87
CA GLN A 217 28.19 42.22 -23.61
C GLN A 217 28.07 41.19 -22.47
N MET A 218 27.39 40.05 -22.70
CA MET A 218 27.32 38.98 -21.69
C MET A 218 28.70 38.41 -21.35
N VAL A 219 29.56 38.20 -22.36
CA VAL A 219 30.94 37.73 -22.14
C VAL A 219 31.75 38.74 -21.32
N ALA A 220 31.58 40.04 -21.54
CA ALA A 220 32.22 41.08 -20.72
C ALA A 220 31.77 41.08 -19.25
N GLU A 221 30.48 40.85 -18.98
CA GLU A 221 29.97 40.69 -17.61
C GLU A 221 30.50 39.40 -16.95
N ILE A 222 30.45 38.28 -17.67
CA ILE A 222 30.90 36.96 -17.19
C ILE A 222 32.42 36.93 -16.93
N LEU A 223 33.22 37.60 -17.76
CA LEU A 223 34.68 37.65 -17.68
C LEU A 223 35.21 38.05 -16.29
N HIS A 224 34.52 38.94 -15.58
CA HIS A 224 34.89 39.36 -14.22
C HIS A 224 34.68 38.28 -13.14
N HIS A 225 33.95 37.20 -13.46
CA HIS A 225 33.66 36.08 -12.59
C HIS A 225 34.37 34.77 -13.00
N LEU A 226 35.11 34.78 -14.11
CA LEU A 226 35.87 33.65 -14.62
C LEU A 226 37.24 33.50 -13.92
N VAL A 227 37.51 32.30 -13.44
CA VAL A 227 38.76 31.91 -12.76
C VAL A 227 39.36 30.69 -13.44
N GLN A 228 40.69 30.61 -13.56
CA GLN A 228 41.39 29.39 -13.99
C GLN A 228 41.73 28.55 -12.75
N ARG A 229 41.43 27.24 -12.74
CA ARG A 229 41.76 26.38 -11.60
C ARG A 229 43.26 26.03 -11.63
N PRO A 230 43.91 25.74 -10.50
CA PRO A 230 45.32 25.32 -10.49
C PRO A 230 45.60 24.06 -11.32
N GLU A 231 44.63 23.16 -11.45
CA GLU A 231 44.69 21.96 -12.29
C GLU A 231 44.70 22.30 -13.79
N ASP A 232 44.11 23.43 -14.20
CA ASP A 232 44.06 23.87 -15.60
C ASP A 232 45.34 24.59 -16.05
N TYR A 233 46.37 24.71 -15.20
CA TYR A 233 47.66 25.26 -15.65
C TYR A 233 48.38 24.27 -16.56
N LEU A 234 48.92 24.76 -17.68
CA LEU A 234 49.46 23.93 -18.77
C LEU A 234 50.51 22.91 -18.27
N GLU A 235 51.40 23.29 -17.36
CA GLU A 235 52.39 22.40 -16.74
C GLU A 235 51.74 21.23 -15.98
N ASN A 236 50.66 21.50 -15.24
CA ASN A 236 49.91 20.47 -14.51
C ASN A 236 49.14 19.55 -15.46
N VAL A 237 48.53 20.11 -16.52
CA VAL A 237 47.85 19.33 -17.55
C VAL A 237 48.82 18.42 -18.30
N GLU A 238 50.01 18.91 -18.67
CA GLU A 238 51.05 18.08 -19.30
C GLU A 238 51.52 16.95 -18.39
N ASN A 239 51.71 17.22 -17.09
CA ASN A 239 52.06 16.19 -16.09
C ASN A 239 50.94 15.14 -15.95
N ILE A 240 49.67 15.54 -15.91
CA ILE A 240 48.50 14.64 -15.84
C ILE A 240 48.39 13.77 -17.11
N VAL A 241 48.55 14.36 -18.29
CA VAL A 241 48.52 13.65 -19.58
C VAL A 241 49.70 12.69 -19.72
N LYS A 242 50.88 13.06 -19.22
CA LYS A 242 52.06 12.19 -19.16
C LYS A 242 51.82 11.00 -18.22
N LEU A 243 51.37 11.26 -16.99
CA LEU A 243 51.09 10.20 -16.01
C LEU A 243 50.09 9.18 -16.57
N TYR A 244 49.00 9.65 -17.20
CA TYR A 244 48.01 8.78 -17.85
C TYR A 244 48.61 7.87 -18.94
N LYS A 245 49.59 8.35 -19.72
CA LYS A 245 50.31 7.52 -20.70
C LYS A 245 51.19 6.47 -20.03
N GLU A 246 51.85 6.82 -18.93
CA GLU A 246 52.82 5.98 -18.23
C GLU A 246 52.15 4.92 -17.34
N THR A 247 50.94 5.17 -16.81
CA THR A 247 50.24 4.25 -15.90
C THR A 247 49.03 3.52 -16.49
N ILE A 248 48.30 4.13 -17.45
CA ILE A 248 47.00 3.63 -17.91
C ILE A 248 47.00 3.19 -19.37
N LEU A 249 47.62 3.96 -20.27
CA LEU A 249 47.42 3.80 -21.72
C LEU A 249 47.76 2.38 -22.22
N GLN A 250 48.91 1.82 -21.83
CA GLN A 250 49.32 0.47 -22.27
C GLN A 250 48.27 -0.59 -21.89
N ASN A 251 47.84 -0.60 -20.63
CA ASN A 251 46.89 -1.60 -20.13
C ASN A 251 45.51 -1.45 -20.80
N LEU A 252 45.11 -0.22 -21.16
CA LEU A 252 43.89 0.01 -21.94
C LEU A 252 44.02 -0.43 -23.41
N GLU A 253 45.18 -0.27 -24.03
CA GLU A 253 45.44 -0.78 -25.38
C GLU A 253 45.36 -2.33 -25.41
N GLU A 254 45.84 -3.01 -24.38
CA GLU A 254 45.67 -4.46 -24.19
C GLU A 254 44.18 -4.85 -24.03
N VAL A 255 43.41 -4.14 -23.20
CA VAL A 255 41.95 -4.35 -23.04
C VAL A 255 41.19 -4.11 -24.35
N MET A 256 41.54 -3.06 -25.10
CA MET A 256 40.93 -2.77 -26.40
C MET A 256 41.26 -3.83 -27.46
N ALA A 257 42.48 -4.40 -27.43
CA ALA A 257 42.91 -5.44 -28.36
C ALA A 257 42.26 -6.81 -28.09
N GLU A 258 41.93 -7.12 -26.82
CA GLU A 258 41.12 -8.28 -26.46
C GLU A 258 39.64 -8.15 -26.83
N HIS A 259 39.13 -6.92 -26.95
CA HIS A 259 37.71 -6.66 -27.16
C HIS A 259 37.24 -6.94 -28.60
N ASN A 260 35.94 -7.22 -28.77
CA ASN A 260 35.37 -7.38 -30.11
C ASN A 260 35.41 -6.05 -30.87
N PRO A 261 36.09 -5.95 -32.04
CA PRO A 261 36.22 -4.70 -32.78
C PRO A 261 34.90 -4.16 -33.35
N GLN A 262 33.85 -4.98 -33.45
CA GLN A 262 32.52 -4.50 -33.86
C GLN A 262 31.90 -3.55 -32.82
N TYR A 263 32.26 -3.70 -31.55
CA TYR A 263 31.74 -2.91 -30.43
C TYR A 263 32.82 -1.99 -29.82
N LEU A 264 33.92 -1.76 -30.53
CA LEU A 264 34.94 -0.77 -30.19
C LEU A 264 34.72 0.48 -31.05
N ILE A 265 34.29 1.58 -30.43
CA ILE A 265 33.99 2.84 -31.11
C ILE A 265 35.12 3.84 -30.84
N GLU A 266 35.97 4.08 -31.84
CA GLU A 266 37.01 5.10 -31.77
C GLU A 266 36.49 6.46 -32.25
N LEU A 267 36.76 7.51 -31.48
CA LEU A 267 36.28 8.88 -31.70
C LEU A 267 37.45 9.88 -31.75
N ASN A 268 37.34 10.90 -32.61
CA ASN A 268 38.28 12.02 -32.63
C ASN A 268 37.82 13.12 -31.67
N GLY A 269 38.49 13.20 -30.52
CA GLY A 269 38.20 14.14 -29.44
C GLY A 269 38.39 15.62 -29.75
N ASN A 270 38.77 16.01 -30.98
CA ASN A 270 38.79 17.42 -31.41
C ASN A 270 37.44 17.92 -31.93
N LYS A 271 36.43 17.05 -32.02
CA LYS A 271 35.06 17.39 -32.42
C LYS A 271 34.21 17.82 -31.22
N PRO A 272 33.18 18.68 -31.41
CA PRO A 272 32.27 19.05 -30.34
C PRO A 272 31.51 17.82 -29.80
N ALA A 273 31.12 17.87 -28.53
CA ALA A 273 30.52 16.73 -27.83
C ALA A 273 29.21 16.25 -28.48
N GLU A 274 28.45 17.14 -29.11
CA GLU A 274 27.23 16.83 -29.86
C GLU A 274 27.52 16.01 -31.13
N GLU A 275 28.53 16.38 -31.92
CA GLU A 275 28.92 15.61 -33.10
C GLU A 275 29.46 14.23 -32.71
N LEU A 276 30.26 14.17 -31.63
CA LEU A 276 30.71 12.90 -31.05
C LEU A 276 29.54 12.02 -30.62
N PHE A 277 28.54 12.60 -29.96
CA PHE A 277 27.32 11.90 -29.58
C PHE A 277 26.53 11.42 -30.81
N MET A 278 26.40 12.22 -31.87
CA MET A 278 25.75 11.80 -33.11
C MET A 278 26.49 10.64 -33.79
N ILE A 279 27.83 10.67 -33.84
CA ILE A 279 28.66 9.58 -34.38
C ILE A 279 28.47 8.29 -33.58
N VAL A 280 28.46 8.37 -32.24
CA VAL A 280 28.16 7.21 -31.38
C VAL A 280 26.75 6.70 -31.62
N MET A 281 25.74 7.58 -31.61
CA MET A 281 24.34 7.17 -31.80
C MET A 281 24.11 6.57 -33.18
N ASP A 282 24.80 7.02 -34.22
CA ASP A 282 24.71 6.40 -35.54
C ASP A 282 25.34 5.00 -35.56
N ARG A 283 26.56 4.84 -35.03
CA ARG A 283 27.21 3.53 -34.86
C ARG A 283 26.33 2.54 -34.09
N LEU A 284 25.71 2.98 -32.99
CA LEU A 284 24.86 2.13 -32.15
C LEU A 284 23.53 1.73 -32.82
N LYS A 285 23.06 2.39 -33.90
CA LYS A 285 21.88 1.94 -34.68
C LYS A 285 22.15 0.68 -35.49
N TYR A 286 23.39 0.51 -35.97
CA TYR A 286 23.77 -0.63 -36.83
C TYR A 286 24.21 -1.86 -36.04
N LEU A 287 24.29 -1.76 -34.71
CA LEU A 287 24.59 -2.88 -33.82
C LEU A 287 23.27 -3.43 -33.26
N ASN A 288 23.15 -4.77 -33.19
CA ASN A 288 21.95 -5.47 -32.73
C ASN A 288 21.80 -5.44 -31.18
N LEU A 289 21.88 -4.24 -30.62
CA LEU A 289 21.90 -3.96 -29.18
C LEU A 289 20.46 -3.75 -28.66
N LYS A 290 19.99 -4.65 -27.79
CA LYS A 290 18.67 -4.53 -27.15
C LYS A 290 18.65 -3.38 -26.14
N ARG A 291 17.84 -2.35 -26.36
CA ARG A 291 17.61 -1.27 -25.39
C ARG A 291 16.85 -1.80 -24.16
N ALA A 292 17.10 -1.19 -23.00
CA ALA A 292 16.30 -1.43 -21.80
C ALA A 292 14.84 -0.99 -22.03
N ALA A 293 13.89 -1.75 -21.50
CA ALA A 293 12.47 -1.44 -21.62
C ALA A 293 12.06 -0.46 -20.51
N ILE A 294 11.69 0.75 -20.90
CA ILE A 294 11.30 1.84 -20.01
C ILE A 294 9.93 1.53 -19.39
N LEU A 295 9.81 1.61 -18.07
CA LEU A 295 8.54 1.53 -17.36
C LEU A 295 7.84 2.88 -17.40
N THR A 296 6.57 2.90 -17.78
CA THR A 296 5.76 4.13 -17.84
C THR A 296 4.64 4.07 -16.81
N LYS A 297 4.63 4.99 -15.83
CA LYS A 297 3.47 5.20 -14.95
C LYS A 297 2.29 5.69 -15.80
N LEU A 298 1.15 5.01 -15.75
CA LEU A 298 0.04 5.28 -16.67
C LEU A 298 -0.77 6.54 -16.32
N GLN A 299 -0.87 6.89 -15.04
CA GLN A 299 -1.63 8.05 -14.53
C GLN A 299 -1.22 9.39 -15.16
N GLY A 300 -2.22 10.19 -15.57
CA GLY A 300 -2.09 11.64 -15.81
C GLY A 300 -2.52 12.43 -14.56
N ALA A 301 -2.08 13.68 -14.43
CA ALA A 301 -2.26 14.48 -13.20
C ALA A 301 -3.66 15.11 -13.03
N GLU A 302 -4.65 14.68 -13.80
CA GLU A 302 -5.89 15.43 -14.05
C GLU A 302 -7.19 14.63 -13.82
N GLU A 303 -7.12 13.31 -13.63
CA GLU A 303 -8.31 12.44 -13.47
C GLU A 303 -8.13 11.46 -12.28
N GLU A 304 -8.94 11.64 -11.24
CA GLU A 304 -9.06 10.72 -10.11
C GLU A 304 -9.81 9.44 -10.55
N ILE A 305 -9.07 8.37 -10.81
CA ILE A 305 -9.67 7.06 -11.14
C ILE A 305 -10.18 6.43 -9.84
N ASN A 306 -11.50 6.32 -9.70
CA ASN A 306 -12.14 5.78 -8.49
C ASN A 306 -11.72 4.32 -8.21
N ASP A 307 -11.18 4.08 -7.02
CA ASP A 307 -10.75 2.74 -6.55
C ASP A 307 -11.83 1.66 -6.63
N THR A 308 -13.11 2.04 -6.49
CA THR A 308 -14.24 1.09 -6.50
C THR A 308 -14.64 0.61 -7.89
N MET A 309 -13.99 1.07 -8.97
CA MET A 309 -14.26 0.61 -10.34
C MET A 309 -14.02 -0.89 -10.53
N GLU A 310 -14.88 -1.51 -11.34
CA GLU A 310 -14.72 -2.91 -11.74
C GLU A 310 -13.44 -3.12 -12.55
N ASN A 311 -12.81 -4.29 -12.37
CA ASN A 311 -11.55 -4.63 -13.03
C ASN A 311 -11.61 -4.47 -14.56
N ASP A 312 -12.73 -4.83 -15.19
CA ASP A 312 -12.91 -4.73 -16.64
C ASP A 312 -12.98 -3.28 -17.13
N GLU A 313 -13.52 -2.37 -16.31
CA GLU A 313 -13.63 -0.94 -16.62
C GLU A 313 -12.31 -0.22 -16.37
N LEU A 314 -11.66 -0.50 -15.22
CA LEU A 314 -10.32 -0.03 -14.89
C LEU A 314 -9.30 -0.36 -15.99
N PHE A 315 -9.30 -1.59 -16.52
CA PHE A 315 -8.41 -1.90 -17.63
C PHE A 315 -8.78 -1.18 -18.93
N ARG A 316 -10.05 -0.88 -19.19
CA ARG A 316 -10.45 -0.10 -20.39
C ARG A 316 -9.89 1.32 -20.32
N THR A 317 -10.05 2.02 -19.21
CA THR A 317 -9.47 3.38 -19.03
C THR A 317 -7.95 3.31 -19.14
N LEU A 318 -7.29 2.41 -18.40
CA LEU A 318 -5.84 2.20 -18.45
C LEU A 318 -5.29 1.85 -19.85
N THR A 319 -6.04 1.17 -20.73
CA THR A 319 -5.60 0.92 -22.12
C THR A 319 -5.45 2.19 -22.98
N SER A 320 -6.01 3.32 -22.54
CA SER A 320 -6.10 4.57 -23.31
C SER A 320 -4.95 5.55 -23.02
N TYR A 321 -4.38 5.51 -21.82
CA TYR A 321 -3.38 6.51 -21.39
C TYR A 321 -2.01 6.25 -22.00
N LYS A 322 -1.30 7.34 -22.35
CA LYS A 322 0.12 7.36 -22.75
C LYS A 322 0.51 6.31 -23.80
N LEU A 323 -0.31 6.17 -24.84
CA LEU A 323 -0.09 5.24 -25.95
C LEU A 323 1.28 5.45 -26.61
N ILE A 324 2.07 4.39 -26.76
CA ILE A 324 3.38 4.44 -27.45
C ILE A 324 3.23 4.88 -28.91
N ALA A 325 2.15 4.45 -29.58
CA ALA A 325 1.89 4.75 -30.98
C ALA A 325 0.37 4.82 -31.26
N PRO A 326 -0.06 5.50 -32.35
CA PRO A 326 -1.48 5.56 -32.72
C PRO A 326 -2.10 4.17 -32.91
N ARG A 327 -3.10 3.85 -32.06
CA ARG A 327 -3.80 2.55 -31.94
C ARG A 327 -3.05 1.43 -31.19
N TYR A 328 -1.84 1.66 -30.68
CA TYR A 328 -1.19 0.70 -29.79
C TYR A 328 -1.82 0.78 -28.39
N ARG A 329 -2.67 -0.20 -28.04
CA ARG A 329 -3.29 -0.32 -26.73
C ARG A 329 -2.51 -1.28 -25.84
N TRP A 330 -2.43 -0.97 -24.56
CA TRP A 330 -1.83 -1.85 -23.56
C TRP A 330 -2.65 -3.13 -23.35
N GLN A 331 -1.97 -4.27 -23.24
CA GLN A 331 -2.54 -5.57 -22.87
C GLN A 331 -2.69 -5.70 -21.33
N ARG A 332 -3.49 -6.67 -20.88
CA ARG A 332 -3.55 -7.04 -19.45
C ARG A 332 -2.42 -8.01 -19.10
N SER A 333 -1.74 -7.82 -17.98
CA SER A 333 -0.76 -8.79 -17.48
C SER A 333 -1.43 -10.02 -16.87
N LYS A 334 -0.66 -11.11 -16.69
CA LYS A 334 -1.11 -12.38 -16.10
C LYS A 334 -1.56 -12.27 -14.64
N TRP A 335 -1.16 -11.21 -13.95
CA TRP A 335 -1.53 -10.92 -12.57
C TRP A 335 -2.83 -10.10 -12.45
N GLY A 336 -3.34 -9.55 -13.56
CA GLY A 336 -4.54 -8.71 -13.56
C GLY A 336 -4.36 -7.51 -12.61
N ARG A 337 -5.29 -7.36 -11.65
CA ARG A 337 -5.22 -6.32 -10.62
C ARG A 337 -4.36 -6.73 -9.41
N THR A 338 -3.87 -7.97 -9.28
CA THR A 338 -3.04 -8.36 -8.13
C THR A 338 -1.62 -7.79 -8.24
N CYS A 339 -1.06 -7.31 -7.14
CA CYS A 339 0.28 -6.73 -7.09
C CYS A 339 1.37 -7.82 -7.19
N PRO A 340 2.13 -7.95 -8.30
CA PRO A 340 3.17 -8.98 -8.45
C PRO A 340 4.34 -8.83 -7.46
N VAL A 341 4.53 -7.64 -6.89
CA VAL A 341 5.58 -7.39 -5.90
C VAL A 341 5.21 -8.06 -4.58
N ASN A 342 4.13 -7.66 -3.93
CA ASN A 342 3.72 -8.24 -2.65
C ASN A 342 3.35 -9.73 -2.76
N LEU A 343 2.92 -10.18 -3.94
CA LEU A 343 2.66 -11.60 -4.23
C LEU A 343 3.94 -12.46 -4.19
N LYS A 344 5.12 -11.88 -4.42
CA LYS A 344 6.42 -12.56 -4.25
C LYS A 344 6.72 -12.88 -2.80
N ASP A 345 6.25 -12.03 -1.89
CA ASP A 345 6.33 -12.23 -0.43
C ASP A 345 5.14 -13.06 0.09
N GLY A 346 4.29 -13.58 -0.81
CA GLY A 346 3.13 -14.41 -0.51
C GLY A 346 1.82 -13.65 -0.25
N ASN A 347 1.83 -12.32 -0.27
CA ASN A 347 0.69 -11.50 0.13
C ASN A 347 -0.18 -11.07 -1.07
N ILE A 348 -1.47 -11.42 -1.05
CA ILE A 348 -2.41 -11.08 -2.12
C ILE A 348 -3.04 -9.70 -1.85
N TYR A 349 -2.41 -8.64 -2.33
CA TYR A 349 -3.00 -7.29 -2.33
C TYR A 349 -3.52 -6.91 -3.73
N SER A 350 -4.71 -6.29 -3.76
CA SER A 350 -5.24 -5.60 -4.93
C SER A 350 -4.42 -4.34 -5.20
N GLY A 351 -4.07 -4.12 -6.46
CA GLY A 351 -3.43 -2.90 -6.93
C GLY A 351 -4.44 -1.75 -7.08
N LEU A 352 -3.92 -0.56 -6.81
CA LEU A 352 -4.62 0.72 -6.94
C LEU A 352 -4.36 1.31 -8.34
N PRO A 353 -5.27 2.15 -8.88
CA PRO A 353 -5.12 2.74 -10.21
C PRO A 353 -3.88 3.64 -10.30
N ASP A 354 -3.64 4.48 -9.29
CA ASP A 354 -2.53 5.44 -9.24
C ASP A 354 -1.16 4.81 -9.47
N TYR A 355 -0.92 3.66 -8.84
CA TYR A 355 0.33 2.92 -8.93
C TYR A 355 0.40 1.97 -10.14
N SER A 356 -0.46 2.17 -11.15
CA SER A 356 -0.46 1.36 -12.37
C SER A 356 0.67 1.75 -13.34
N VAL A 357 1.42 0.73 -13.76
CA VAL A 357 2.60 0.86 -14.63
C VAL A 357 2.44 -0.03 -15.85
N SER A 358 2.78 0.48 -17.03
CA SER A 358 2.94 -0.32 -18.24
C SER A 358 4.39 -0.72 -18.45
N PHE A 359 4.62 -1.99 -18.78
CA PHE A 359 5.92 -2.56 -19.10
C PHE A 359 5.76 -3.67 -20.15
N LEU A 360 6.64 -3.71 -21.16
CA LEU A 360 6.59 -4.67 -22.30
C LEU A 360 5.18 -4.83 -22.92
N GLY A 361 4.43 -3.73 -23.00
CA GLY A 361 3.07 -3.72 -23.56
C GLY A 361 1.95 -4.15 -22.60
N LYS A 362 2.28 -4.66 -21.40
CA LYS A 362 1.34 -5.21 -20.42
C LYS A 362 1.15 -4.24 -19.23
N ILE A 363 -0.07 -4.16 -18.70
CA ILE A 363 -0.44 -3.34 -17.52
C ILE A 363 -0.21 -4.13 -16.23
N TYR A 364 0.46 -3.52 -15.26
CA TYR A 364 0.67 -4.03 -13.90
C TYR A 364 0.12 -3.02 -12.89
N CYS A 365 -0.85 -3.43 -12.08
CA CYS A 365 -1.38 -2.63 -10.97
C CYS A 365 -0.61 -2.97 -9.69
N LEU A 366 -0.19 -1.96 -8.93
CA LEU A 366 0.60 -2.13 -7.70
C LEU A 366 -0.17 -1.57 -6.50
N SER A 367 0.08 -2.13 -5.31
CA SER A 367 -0.73 -1.85 -4.10
C SER A 367 -0.29 -0.63 -3.31
N SER A 368 0.97 -0.20 -3.43
CA SER A 368 1.53 0.93 -2.68
C SER A 368 2.72 1.56 -3.41
N GLU A 369 3.12 2.76 -3.00
CA GLU A 369 4.36 3.40 -3.48
C GLU A 369 5.62 2.56 -3.13
N GLU A 370 5.57 1.84 -2.01
CA GLU A 370 6.62 0.90 -1.58
C GLU A 370 6.77 -0.29 -2.52
N ALA A 371 5.68 -0.76 -3.12
CA ALA A 371 5.70 -1.77 -4.18
C ALA A 371 6.10 -1.17 -5.55
N LEU A 372 5.71 0.08 -5.80
CA LEU A 372 6.02 0.81 -7.03
C LEU A 372 7.53 1.06 -7.21
N LYS A 373 8.22 1.48 -6.14
CA LYS A 373 9.67 1.77 -6.16
C LYS A 373 10.51 0.59 -6.70
N PRO A 374 10.56 -0.60 -6.08
CA PRO A 374 11.41 -1.70 -6.54
C PRO A 374 11.01 -2.24 -7.92
N PHE A 375 9.72 -2.21 -8.29
CA PHE A 375 9.28 -2.60 -9.63
C PHE A 375 9.79 -1.64 -10.72
N LEU A 376 9.86 -0.33 -10.43
CA LEU A 376 10.47 0.66 -11.32
C LEU A 376 11.99 0.51 -11.41
N LEU A 377 12.67 0.12 -10.32
CA LEU A 377 14.12 -0.13 -10.35
C LEU A 377 14.43 -1.37 -11.20
N ASN A 378 13.71 -2.48 -10.97
CA ASN A 378 13.89 -3.71 -11.73
C ASN A 378 12.64 -4.62 -11.70
N PRO A 379 11.89 -4.75 -12.80
CA PRO A 379 10.74 -5.66 -12.87
C PRO A 379 11.15 -7.13 -13.05
N ARG A 380 12.38 -7.43 -13.51
CA ARG A 380 12.82 -8.79 -13.89
C ARG A 380 12.66 -9.81 -12.74
N PRO A 381 13.00 -9.52 -11.46
CA PRO A 381 12.85 -10.46 -10.35
C PRO A 381 11.41 -10.75 -9.91
N TYR A 382 10.41 -10.18 -10.60
CA TYR A 382 8.97 -10.45 -10.41
C TYR A 382 8.33 -11.10 -11.64
N LEU A 383 9.01 -11.08 -12.80
CA LEU A 383 8.49 -11.59 -14.08
C LEU A 383 9.25 -12.83 -14.57
N LEU A 384 10.45 -13.11 -14.03
CA LEU A 384 11.21 -14.33 -14.29
C LEU A 384 10.80 -15.48 -13.35
N PRO A 385 11.01 -16.75 -13.75
CA PRO A 385 10.73 -17.91 -12.90
C PRO A 385 11.69 -18.01 -11.70
N PRO A 386 11.23 -18.45 -10.50
CA PRO A 386 9.84 -18.78 -10.16
C PRO A 386 8.98 -17.52 -10.07
N MET A 387 7.93 -17.47 -10.89
CA MET A 387 7.01 -16.32 -10.94
C MET A 387 6.18 -16.27 -9.65
N PRO A 388 5.91 -15.06 -9.10
CA PRO A 388 5.02 -14.90 -7.97
C PRO A 388 3.61 -15.35 -8.37
N GLY A 389 3.09 -16.36 -7.67
CA GLY A 389 1.77 -16.94 -7.89
C GLY A 389 0.96 -16.96 -6.59
N PRO A 390 -0.37 -17.17 -6.67
CA PRO A 390 -1.22 -17.21 -5.48
C PRO A 390 -0.76 -18.32 -4.51
N PRO A 391 -0.55 -18.01 -3.21
CA PRO A 391 -0.14 -19.01 -2.23
C PRO A 391 -1.15 -20.15 -2.11
N CYS A 392 -0.66 -21.37 -1.94
CA CYS A 392 -1.49 -22.56 -1.79
C CYS A 392 -2.21 -22.55 -0.42
N LYS A 393 -3.52 -22.30 -0.42
CA LYS A 393 -4.37 -22.36 0.78
C LYS A 393 -4.76 -23.82 1.04
N VAL A 394 -4.25 -24.42 2.12
CA VAL A 394 -4.50 -25.81 2.53
C VAL A 394 -5.38 -25.84 3.78
N PHE A 395 -6.44 -26.66 3.78
CA PHE A 395 -7.40 -26.77 4.88
C PHE A 395 -7.49 -28.21 5.39
N ILE A 396 -7.34 -28.43 6.70
CA ILE A 396 -7.06 -29.76 7.29
C ILE A 396 -8.17 -30.18 8.27
N LEU A 397 -9.13 -30.93 7.71
CA LEU A 397 -10.30 -31.45 8.42
C LEU A 397 -10.03 -32.77 9.17
N GLY A 398 -11.01 -33.24 9.96
CA GLY A 398 -10.94 -34.45 10.78
C GLY A 398 -11.46 -34.24 12.22
N PRO A 399 -11.46 -35.29 13.05
CA PRO A 399 -11.96 -35.25 14.43
C PRO A 399 -10.96 -34.63 15.43
N GLN A 400 -11.40 -34.41 16.67
CA GLN A 400 -10.51 -33.99 17.77
C GLN A 400 -9.40 -35.03 18.02
N TYR A 401 -8.27 -34.58 18.58
CA TYR A 401 -7.06 -35.39 18.86
C TYR A 401 -6.38 -36.06 17.67
N SER A 402 -6.86 -35.92 16.43
CA SER A 402 -6.24 -36.52 15.23
C SER A 402 -4.94 -35.85 14.76
N GLY A 403 -4.28 -35.06 15.61
CA GLY A 403 -2.99 -34.44 15.33
C GLY A 403 -2.96 -33.32 14.29
N LYS A 404 -4.12 -32.79 13.82
CA LYS A 404 -4.13 -31.78 12.73
C LYS A 404 -3.21 -30.60 13.03
N THR A 405 -3.30 -30.01 14.22
CA THR A 405 -2.52 -28.81 14.59
C THR A 405 -1.02 -29.07 14.48
N THR A 406 -0.56 -30.25 14.91
CA THR A 406 0.82 -30.69 14.73
C THR A 406 1.19 -30.83 13.25
N LEU A 407 0.32 -31.40 12.43
CA LEU A 407 0.52 -31.55 10.98
C LEU A 407 0.49 -30.19 10.25
N CYS A 408 -0.38 -29.26 10.64
CA CYS A 408 -0.41 -27.87 10.17
C CYS A 408 0.92 -27.18 10.46
N ASN A 409 1.43 -27.29 11.69
CA ASN A 409 2.70 -26.68 12.10
C ASN A 409 3.87 -27.29 11.32
N MET A 410 3.93 -28.62 11.18
CA MET A 410 4.98 -29.29 10.38
C MET A 410 4.91 -28.92 8.89
N LEU A 411 3.73 -28.71 8.31
CA LEU A 411 3.61 -28.21 6.94
C LEU A 411 4.03 -26.73 6.84
N ALA A 412 3.65 -25.91 7.82
CA ALA A 412 4.02 -24.50 7.87
C ALA A 412 5.54 -24.29 8.03
N GLU A 413 6.21 -25.10 8.85
CA GLU A 413 7.68 -25.11 8.95
C GLU A 413 8.35 -25.49 7.62
N ASN A 414 7.88 -26.55 6.96
CA ASN A 414 8.45 -27.03 5.70
C ASN A 414 8.23 -26.07 4.52
N TYR A 415 7.07 -25.40 4.46
CA TYR A 415 6.66 -24.53 3.34
C TYR A 415 6.70 -23.02 3.67
N LYS A 416 7.17 -22.64 4.86
CA LYS A 416 7.17 -21.25 5.40
C LYS A 416 5.78 -20.59 5.42
N GLY A 417 4.75 -21.35 5.76
CA GLY A 417 3.35 -20.91 5.77
C GLY A 417 2.91 -20.26 7.09
N LYS A 418 1.87 -19.41 7.04
CA LYS A 418 1.15 -18.88 8.21
C LYS A 418 0.08 -19.89 8.65
N VAL A 419 0.15 -20.41 9.88
CA VAL A 419 -0.92 -21.25 10.45
C VAL A 419 -2.01 -20.36 11.01
N VAL A 420 -3.24 -20.52 10.52
CA VAL A 420 -4.45 -19.87 11.08
C VAL A 420 -5.21 -20.92 11.89
N ASP A 421 -5.09 -20.87 13.21
CA ASP A 421 -5.88 -21.73 14.11
C ASP A 421 -7.24 -21.07 14.40
N TYR A 422 -8.31 -21.75 14.00
CA TYR A 422 -9.70 -21.36 14.26
C TYR A 422 -9.97 -21.15 15.75
N ALA A 423 -9.36 -21.97 16.62
CA ALA A 423 -9.57 -21.86 18.07
C ALA A 423 -8.94 -20.60 18.69
N GLN A 424 -7.90 -20.04 18.07
CA GLN A 424 -7.13 -18.92 18.63
C GLN A 424 -7.51 -17.57 18.03
N LEU A 425 -7.70 -17.52 16.70
CA LEU A 425 -7.94 -16.27 15.98
C LEU A 425 -9.43 -15.98 15.75
N VAL A 426 -10.23 -17.05 15.61
CA VAL A 426 -11.60 -16.95 15.10
C VAL A 426 -12.64 -17.09 16.22
N GLN A 427 -12.45 -18.00 17.18
CA GLN A 427 -13.36 -18.12 18.35
C GLN A 427 -13.52 -16.80 19.13
N PRO A 428 -12.46 -16.06 19.53
CA PRO A 428 -12.64 -14.82 20.30
C PRO A 428 -13.40 -13.72 19.54
N ARG A 429 -13.34 -13.71 18.19
CA ARG A 429 -14.15 -12.80 17.36
C ARG A 429 -15.61 -13.24 17.30
N PHE A 430 -15.88 -14.55 17.20
CA PHE A 430 -17.25 -15.06 17.30
C PHE A 430 -17.88 -14.85 18.68
N ASP A 431 -17.12 -15.01 19.76
CA ASP A 431 -17.60 -14.77 21.12
C ASP A 431 -17.99 -13.29 21.30
N LYS A 432 -17.14 -12.35 20.87
CA LYS A 432 -17.46 -10.91 20.86
C LYS A 432 -18.64 -10.54 19.93
N ALA A 433 -18.74 -11.18 18.76
CA ALA A 433 -19.87 -11.01 17.85
C ALA A 433 -21.17 -11.60 18.42
N ARG A 434 -21.08 -12.61 19.28
CA ARG A 434 -22.19 -13.20 20.03
C ARG A 434 -22.59 -12.32 21.22
N GLU A 435 -21.64 -11.75 21.97
CA GLU A 435 -21.89 -10.80 23.05
C GLU A 435 -22.67 -9.58 22.52
N THR A 436 -22.15 -8.93 21.46
CA THR A 436 -22.83 -7.79 20.83
C THR A 436 -24.18 -8.14 20.20
N LEU A 437 -24.37 -9.38 19.71
CA LEU A 437 -25.70 -9.84 19.28
C LEU A 437 -26.66 -10.00 20.46
N VAL A 438 -26.20 -10.57 21.58
CA VAL A 438 -27.01 -10.71 22.81
C VAL A 438 -27.41 -9.32 23.34
N GLU A 439 -26.49 -8.37 23.41
CA GLU A 439 -26.77 -6.97 23.79
C GLU A 439 -27.87 -6.35 22.91
N ASN A 440 -27.79 -6.51 21.58
CA ASN A 440 -28.83 -6.03 20.66
C ASN A 440 -30.18 -6.74 20.87
N THR A 441 -30.20 -8.06 21.06
CA THR A 441 -31.46 -8.78 21.35
C THR A 441 -32.07 -8.39 22.70
N ILE A 442 -31.27 -8.01 23.70
CA ILE A 442 -31.75 -7.45 24.97
C ILE A 442 -32.31 -6.04 24.75
N ALA A 443 -31.69 -5.22 23.90
CA ALA A 443 -32.24 -3.90 23.53
C ALA A 443 -33.58 -4.00 22.78
N GLU A 444 -33.74 -4.99 21.88
CA GLU A 444 -35.00 -5.25 21.20
C GLU A 444 -36.07 -5.84 22.14
N ALA A 445 -35.69 -6.80 22.98
CA ALA A 445 -36.60 -7.44 23.94
C ALA A 445 -37.07 -6.48 25.05
N THR A 446 -36.19 -5.61 25.57
CA THR A 446 -36.56 -4.54 26.51
C THR A 446 -37.56 -3.58 25.89
N ALA A 447 -37.31 -3.10 24.66
CA ALA A 447 -38.22 -2.21 23.94
C ALA A 447 -39.60 -2.86 23.70
N ALA A 448 -39.63 -4.13 23.25
CA ALA A 448 -40.86 -4.87 23.04
C ALA A 448 -41.63 -5.13 24.36
N ALA A 449 -40.94 -5.50 25.43
CA ALA A 449 -41.55 -5.72 26.75
C ALA A 449 -42.14 -4.42 27.33
N ILE A 450 -41.43 -3.29 27.20
CA ILE A 450 -41.93 -1.96 27.60
C ILE A 450 -43.21 -1.61 26.81
N GLN A 451 -43.26 -1.89 25.50
CA GLN A 451 -44.48 -1.66 24.71
C GLN A 451 -45.64 -2.54 25.20
N VAL A 452 -45.42 -3.85 25.40
CA VAL A 452 -46.46 -4.79 25.85
C VAL A 452 -47.02 -4.40 27.24
N VAL A 453 -46.15 -3.98 28.16
CA VAL A 453 -46.57 -3.52 29.51
C VAL A 453 -47.32 -2.18 29.42
N LYS A 454 -46.86 -1.22 28.61
CA LYS A 454 -47.60 0.04 28.37
C LYS A 454 -48.99 -0.22 27.77
N GLU A 455 -49.11 -1.12 26.80
CA GLU A 455 -50.42 -1.52 26.25
C GLU A 455 -51.33 -2.18 27.29
N LYS A 456 -50.79 -3.05 28.15
CA LYS A 456 -51.55 -3.70 29.24
C LYS A 456 -52.11 -2.67 30.23
N LEU A 457 -51.26 -1.74 30.71
CA LEU A 457 -51.66 -0.67 31.63
C LEU A 457 -52.71 0.26 31.00
N LEU A 458 -52.57 0.59 29.71
CA LEU A 458 -53.57 1.37 28.97
C LEU A 458 -54.93 0.66 28.88
N ARG A 459 -54.95 -0.67 28.66
CA ARG A 459 -56.19 -1.47 28.67
C ARG A 459 -56.84 -1.52 30.05
N GLU A 460 -56.05 -1.68 31.12
CA GLU A 460 -56.55 -1.67 32.51
C GLU A 460 -57.13 -0.30 32.91
N LEU A 461 -56.51 0.80 32.49
CA LEU A 461 -57.04 2.15 32.70
C LEU A 461 -58.28 2.44 31.85
N GLN A 462 -58.37 1.93 30.62
CA GLN A 462 -59.60 2.00 29.83
C GLN A 462 -60.73 1.20 30.50
N ALA A 463 -60.44 0.00 31.03
CA ALA A 463 -61.42 -0.79 31.77
C ALA A 463 -61.88 -0.09 33.07
N ARG A 464 -60.98 0.56 33.81
CA ARG A 464 -61.34 1.40 34.97
C ARG A 464 -62.22 2.59 34.58
N LYS A 465 -61.86 3.35 33.54
CA LYS A 465 -62.67 4.47 33.04
C LYS A 465 -64.06 4.03 32.53
N GLN A 466 -64.15 2.84 31.92
CA GLN A 466 -65.44 2.22 31.55
C GLN A 466 -66.25 1.80 32.78
N ALA A 467 -65.63 1.23 33.82
CA ALA A 467 -66.30 0.88 35.06
C ALA A 467 -66.82 2.14 35.81
N GLU A 468 -66.03 3.21 35.89
CA GLU A 468 -66.43 4.49 36.49
C GLU A 468 -67.58 5.16 35.73
N THR A 469 -67.55 5.14 34.39
CA THR A 469 -68.65 5.68 33.57
C THR A 469 -69.91 4.84 33.74
N GLY A 470 -69.82 3.51 33.77
CA GLY A 470 -70.93 2.62 34.09
C GLY A 470 -71.53 2.88 35.49
N LEU A 471 -70.68 3.13 36.50
CA LEU A 471 -71.13 3.51 37.86
C LEU A 471 -71.87 4.85 37.87
N ARG A 472 -71.36 5.86 37.16
CA ARG A 472 -72.02 7.17 37.00
C ARG A 472 -73.34 7.08 36.23
N GLU A 473 -73.45 6.17 35.27
CA GLU A 473 -74.71 5.91 34.56
C GLU A 473 -75.72 5.16 35.44
N PHE A 474 -75.29 4.18 36.24
CA PHE A 474 -76.14 3.53 37.24
C PHE A 474 -76.69 4.51 38.28
N GLN A 475 -75.87 5.44 38.78
CA GLN A 475 -76.32 6.51 39.69
C GLN A 475 -77.41 7.39 39.01
N ARG A 476 -77.17 7.82 37.75
CA ARG A 476 -78.14 8.59 36.95
C ARG A 476 -79.43 7.84 36.58
N GLN A 477 -79.45 6.51 36.69
CA GLN A 477 -80.67 5.70 36.53
C GLN A 477 -81.45 5.60 37.85
N TYR A 478 -80.76 5.43 38.98
CA TYR A 478 -81.40 5.42 40.31
C TYR A 478 -82.09 6.76 40.64
N GLU A 479 -81.48 7.89 40.30
CA GLU A 479 -82.10 9.23 40.43
C GLU A 479 -83.37 9.45 39.58
N LYS A 480 -83.74 8.49 38.72
CA LYS A 480 -84.94 8.55 37.86
C LYS A 480 -86.04 7.57 38.22
N MET A 481 -85.89 6.78 39.29
CA MET A 481 -86.85 5.72 39.68
C MET A 481 -87.57 5.96 41.02
N GLU A 482 -87.95 7.20 41.32
CA GLU A 482 -89.02 7.50 42.27
C GLU A 482 -90.25 8.08 41.54
N PHE A 483 -91.28 7.24 41.32
CA PHE A 483 -92.73 7.51 41.29
C PHE A 483 -93.47 6.39 40.51
N GLY A 484 -94.19 5.51 41.20
CA GLY A 484 -95.03 4.46 40.61
C GLY A 484 -95.56 3.49 41.66
N VAL A 485 -96.87 3.19 41.66
CA VAL A 485 -97.56 2.59 42.82
C VAL A 485 -98.28 1.27 42.48
N PHE A 486 -98.27 0.31 43.42
CA PHE A 486 -98.96 -0.98 43.41
C PHE A 486 -100.52 -0.87 43.39
N PRO A 487 -101.25 -1.87 42.85
CA PRO A 487 -101.73 -3.03 43.65
C PRO A 487 -101.58 -4.38 42.89
N VAL A 488 -101.48 -5.58 43.46
CA VAL A 488 -101.98 -6.23 44.72
C VAL A 488 -103.46 -6.64 44.69
N GLU A 489 -103.74 -7.93 44.58
CA GLU A 489 -105.02 -8.54 45.01
C GLU A 489 -104.84 -10.00 45.46
N ALA A 490 -105.69 -10.47 46.38
CA ALA A 490 -105.56 -11.75 47.10
C ALA A 490 -106.92 -12.12 47.77
N THR A 491 -107.21 -13.32 48.28
CA THR A 491 -106.41 -14.54 48.55
C THR A 491 -107.32 -15.80 48.52
N HIS A 492 -106.85 -16.93 49.08
CA HIS A 492 -107.57 -18.09 49.64
C HIS A 492 -107.66 -19.33 48.72
N SER A 493 -107.11 -20.51 49.07
CA SER A 493 -107.15 -21.31 50.33
C SER A 493 -108.56 -21.88 50.61
N SER A 494 -108.78 -23.09 51.15
CA SER A 494 -107.92 -24.12 51.79
C SER A 494 -108.76 -25.42 51.90
N ILE A 495 -108.26 -26.67 52.11
CA ILE A 495 -106.94 -27.26 52.39
C ILE A 495 -107.00 -28.78 52.04
N ASP A 496 -105.87 -29.51 51.95
CA ASP A 496 -105.75 -30.94 52.35
C ASP A 496 -104.26 -31.36 52.41
N GLU A 497 -103.84 -32.12 53.44
CA GLU A 497 -102.46 -32.56 53.67
C GLU A 497 -102.35 -34.08 53.92
N GLU A 498 -101.58 -34.80 53.09
CA GLU A 498 -100.86 -36.01 53.51
C GLU A 498 -99.46 -36.04 52.85
N GLY A 499 -98.43 -36.35 53.65
CA GLY A 499 -97.08 -36.69 53.18
C GLY A 499 -96.82 -38.20 53.22
N TYR A 500 -95.68 -38.73 52.76
CA TYR A 500 -94.41 -38.04 52.50
C TYR A 500 -93.62 -38.72 51.35
N ILE A 501 -93.13 -37.92 50.41
CA ILE A 501 -91.99 -38.14 49.50
C ILE A 501 -91.77 -39.55 48.91
N GLN A 502 -92.03 -39.69 47.61
CA GLN A 502 -91.36 -40.67 46.74
C GLN A 502 -90.76 -39.95 45.51
N GLY A 503 -89.48 -39.58 45.59
CA GLY A 503 -88.79 -38.86 44.52
C GLY A 503 -88.09 -39.79 43.53
N SER A 504 -88.42 -39.72 42.24
CA SER A 504 -87.67 -40.44 41.19
C SER A 504 -87.58 -39.66 39.87
N GLN A 505 -86.33 -39.34 39.50
CA GLN A 505 -85.74 -39.28 38.16
C GLN A 505 -86.55 -38.71 36.98
N ARG A 506 -85.97 -37.65 36.37
CA ARG A 506 -85.67 -37.64 34.94
C ARG A 506 -84.20 -37.25 34.70
N ASP A 507 -83.71 -37.65 33.54
CA ASP A 507 -82.33 -37.62 33.01
C ASP A 507 -81.58 -36.29 33.20
N ARG A 508 -80.29 -36.30 33.63
CA ARG A 508 -79.04 -36.54 32.87
C ARG A 508 -78.80 -35.51 31.74
N SER A 509 -77.58 -35.01 31.52
CA SER A 509 -76.25 -35.59 31.77
C SER A 509 -75.15 -34.58 32.18
N SER A 510 -73.94 -35.10 32.48
CA SER A 510 -72.70 -34.43 32.97
C SER A 510 -72.64 -34.25 34.50
N SER A 511 -71.51 -34.46 35.18
CA SER A 511 -70.22 -35.09 34.80
C SER A 511 -69.39 -35.50 36.04
N LEU A 512 -68.28 -36.24 35.80
CA LEU A 512 -67.16 -36.54 36.72
C LEU A 512 -67.38 -37.53 37.88
N VAL A 513 -66.41 -38.45 38.01
CA VAL A 513 -65.98 -39.14 39.24
C VAL A 513 -64.47 -39.42 39.10
N ASP A 514 -63.68 -38.91 40.04
CA ASP A 514 -62.62 -39.55 40.85
C ASP A 514 -62.10 -40.98 40.45
N THR A 515 -60.87 -41.43 40.72
CA THR A 515 -59.74 -40.88 41.51
C THR A 515 -58.40 -41.58 41.15
N GLU A 516 -57.30 -41.11 41.77
CA GLU A 516 -56.10 -41.87 42.18
C GLU A 516 -55.21 -42.59 41.13
N GLU A 517 -53.95 -42.16 41.10
CA GLU A 517 -52.83 -43.11 41.11
C GLU A 517 -51.67 -42.56 41.97
N ALA A 518 -51.02 -43.41 42.77
CA ALA A 518 -49.92 -43.03 43.67
C ALA A 518 -49.04 -44.23 44.05
N LYS A 519 -47.75 -43.95 44.37
CA LYS A 519 -46.59 -44.85 44.71
C LYS A 519 -45.55 -44.89 43.56
N THR A 520 -44.23 -44.92 43.78
CA THR A 520 -43.41 -44.84 45.02
C THR A 520 -41.93 -44.58 44.70
N LYS A 521 -41.18 -44.01 45.66
CA LYS A 521 -39.72 -44.18 45.90
C LYS A 521 -38.75 -43.59 44.84
N SER A 522 -37.51 -43.22 45.19
CA SER A 522 -36.90 -42.94 46.50
C SER A 522 -35.53 -42.26 46.35
N GLU A 523 -35.19 -41.40 47.32
CA GLU A 523 -33.85 -41.18 47.88
C GLU A 523 -32.64 -40.87 46.96
N ASN A 524 -32.03 -39.70 47.19
CA ASN A 524 -30.56 -39.59 47.19
C ASN A 524 -30.07 -38.57 48.23
N VAL A 525 -29.53 -39.13 49.32
CA VAL A 525 -28.32 -38.72 50.07
C VAL A 525 -27.92 -37.23 50.10
N LEU A 526 -27.83 -36.68 51.32
CA LEU A 526 -27.00 -35.53 51.69
C LEU A 526 -25.96 -35.92 52.75
N HIS A 527 -24.68 -35.72 52.45
CA HIS A 527 -23.51 -35.71 53.35
C HIS A 527 -22.35 -35.05 52.59
N ASP A 528 -21.41 -34.30 53.18
CA ASP A 528 -21.35 -33.62 54.49
C ASP A 528 -20.14 -32.64 54.46
N GLN A 529 -20.03 -31.73 55.44
CA GLN A 529 -18.82 -30.93 55.81
C GLN A 529 -18.32 -29.83 54.84
N ALA A 530 -17.63 -28.76 55.29
CA ALA A 530 -17.56 -28.07 56.60
C ALA A 530 -16.68 -26.79 56.49
N ALA A 531 -16.76 -25.90 57.52
CA ALA A 531 -15.80 -24.81 57.85
C ALA A 531 -15.72 -23.61 56.87
N LYS A 532 -15.51 -22.34 57.28
CA LYS A 532 -15.36 -21.59 58.56
C LYS A 532 -15.77 -20.10 58.24
N VAL A 533 -16.36 -19.25 59.12
CA VAL A 533 -15.85 -18.62 60.37
C VAL A 533 -14.58 -17.79 60.10
N ASP A 534 -14.40 -16.51 60.42
CA ASP A 534 -14.98 -15.54 61.41
C ASP A 534 -15.81 -14.39 60.73
N LYS A 535 -16.52 -13.42 61.35
CA LYS A 535 -16.30 -12.49 62.50
C LYS A 535 -15.13 -11.50 62.29
N ASP A 536 -15.16 -10.23 62.72
CA ASP A 536 -16.09 -9.42 63.54
C ASP A 536 -16.01 -7.91 63.16
N ASP A 537 -16.91 -7.08 63.70
CA ASP A 537 -16.87 -5.59 63.81
C ASP A 537 -16.67 -4.69 62.55
N GLY A 538 -17.22 -3.48 62.45
CA GLY A 538 -18.15 -2.77 63.34
C GLY A 538 -17.61 -1.46 63.92
N LYS A 539 -17.72 -0.33 63.18
CA LYS A 539 -17.77 1.01 63.81
C LYS A 539 -18.29 2.14 62.93
N GLU A 540 -19.23 2.89 63.50
CA GLU A 540 -19.71 4.20 63.02
C GLU A 540 -18.89 5.34 63.64
N THR A 541 -18.73 6.45 62.92
CA THR A 541 -18.89 7.84 63.42
C THR A 541 -19.13 8.77 62.21
N GLY A 542 -19.91 9.85 62.29
CA GLY A 542 -20.86 10.24 63.34
C GLY A 542 -21.20 11.74 63.34
N GLU A 543 -22.51 12.06 63.26
CA GLU A 543 -23.17 13.33 63.69
C GLU A 543 -22.75 14.63 62.94
N THR A 544 -23.53 15.72 62.78
CA THR A 544 -24.72 16.33 63.44
C THR A 544 -25.59 17.01 62.34
N SER A 545 -26.92 17.15 62.34
CA SER A 545 -27.92 17.59 63.35
C SER A 545 -27.88 19.12 63.65
N PRO A 546 -28.90 19.80 64.25
CA PRO A 546 -30.15 19.29 64.87
C PRO A 546 -31.45 20.18 64.71
N PHE A 547 -32.52 19.77 65.42
CA PHE A 547 -33.70 20.57 65.90
C PHE A 547 -34.83 20.95 64.90
N LYS A 548 -36.14 20.95 65.24
CA LYS A 548 -36.99 20.63 66.45
C LYS A 548 -38.49 20.54 65.97
N ARG A 549 -39.54 20.10 66.68
CA ARG A 549 -39.91 19.85 68.11
C ARG A 549 -40.93 18.67 68.23
N HIS A 550 -41.14 18.21 69.47
CA HIS A 550 -42.34 17.65 70.15
C HIS A 550 -43.76 17.70 69.49
N SER A 551 -44.76 16.86 69.84
CA SER A 551 -44.82 15.56 70.57
C SER A 551 -46.27 15.03 70.73
N GLN A 552 -46.43 13.72 70.97
CA GLN A 552 -47.50 13.02 71.73
C GLN A 552 -48.90 12.71 71.12
N ASP A 553 -49.32 11.47 71.44
CA ASP A 553 -50.64 10.96 71.86
C ASP A 553 -51.85 10.89 70.89
N ALA A 554 -51.91 9.77 70.17
CA ALA A 554 -52.90 8.67 70.31
C ALA A 554 -54.44 8.86 70.11
N SER A 555 -55.02 7.77 69.57
CA SER A 555 -56.42 7.27 69.64
C SER A 555 -57.56 7.94 68.83
N GLN A 556 -57.92 7.21 67.76
CA GLN A 556 -59.28 6.76 67.37
C GLN A 556 -60.26 7.61 66.53
N ASP A 557 -61.00 6.84 65.73
CA ASP A 557 -62.35 7.01 65.14
C ASP A 557 -62.63 7.90 63.91
N VAL A 558 -62.47 7.27 62.73
CA VAL A 558 -63.54 7.00 61.73
C VAL A 558 -64.22 8.17 60.96
N LYS A 559 -64.16 8.07 59.61
CA LYS A 559 -64.86 8.86 58.54
C LYS A 559 -64.32 10.29 58.34
N LEU A 560 -64.39 10.92 57.15
CA LEU A 560 -65.13 10.62 55.90
C LEU A 560 -64.28 10.99 54.65
N TYR A 561 -64.82 10.79 53.43
CA TYR A 561 -64.17 10.95 52.12
C TYR A 561 -63.68 12.37 51.77
N SER A 562 -62.59 12.44 50.98
CA SER A 562 -62.45 13.39 49.85
C SER A 562 -61.43 12.86 48.83
N ASP A 563 -61.80 12.80 47.55
CA ASP A 563 -60.94 12.29 46.47
C ASP A 563 -59.94 13.33 45.95
N THR A 564 -58.71 12.88 45.65
CA THR A 564 -57.83 13.49 44.64
C THR A 564 -56.99 12.40 43.97
N ALA A 565 -57.04 12.28 42.65
CA ALA A 565 -56.12 11.42 41.87
C ALA A 565 -54.70 12.00 41.89
N PRO A 566 -53.68 11.14 41.73
CA PRO A 566 -53.11 10.97 40.38
C PRO A 566 -52.88 9.50 39.99
N THR A 567 -53.20 9.15 38.75
CA THR A 567 -53.00 7.79 38.18
C THR A 567 -52.63 7.77 36.70
N GLU A 568 -52.47 8.93 36.05
CA GLU A 568 -52.06 9.01 34.62
C GLU A 568 -50.53 9.09 34.47
N ASP A 569 -49.83 9.70 35.42
CA ASP A 569 -48.36 9.82 35.46
C ASP A 569 -47.66 8.44 35.44
N LEU A 570 -48.28 7.43 36.06
CA LEU A 570 -47.78 6.04 36.15
C LEU A 570 -47.65 5.30 34.80
N ILE A 571 -48.16 5.87 33.70
CA ILE A 571 -48.04 5.28 32.35
C ILE A 571 -46.74 5.73 31.66
N GLU A 572 -46.28 6.95 31.96
CA GLU A 572 -45.06 7.51 31.34
C GLU A 572 -43.80 6.91 31.99
N GLU A 573 -43.81 6.67 33.30
CA GLU A 573 -42.69 6.13 34.10
C GLU A 573 -42.42 4.61 33.95
N VAL A 574 -42.95 3.92 32.92
CA VAL A 574 -42.58 2.52 32.65
C VAL A 574 -41.16 2.48 32.04
N THR A 575 -40.17 2.38 32.91
CA THR A 575 -38.74 2.15 32.60
C THR A 575 -38.40 0.66 32.49
N ALA A 576 -37.14 0.35 32.18
CA ALA A 576 -36.64 -1.03 32.08
C ALA A 576 -36.69 -1.81 33.42
N ASP A 577 -36.72 -1.10 34.55
CA ASP A 577 -36.67 -1.66 35.91
C ASP A 577 -38.04 -2.19 36.41
N HIS A 578 -39.11 -2.01 35.63
CA HIS A 578 -40.45 -2.46 36.02
C HIS A 578 -40.49 -3.99 36.14
N PRO A 579 -41.04 -4.58 37.23
CA PRO A 579 -40.87 -6.00 37.52
C PRO A 579 -41.42 -6.94 36.44
N GLU A 580 -42.54 -6.59 35.80
CA GLU A 580 -43.08 -7.39 34.67
C GLU A 580 -42.22 -7.29 33.39
N VAL A 581 -41.47 -6.20 33.22
CA VAL A 581 -40.52 -6.04 32.11
C VAL A 581 -39.29 -6.92 32.37
N VAL A 582 -38.76 -6.88 33.59
CA VAL A 582 -37.62 -7.72 34.01
C VAL A 582 -37.92 -9.22 33.86
N THR A 583 -39.11 -9.70 34.26
CA THR A 583 -39.47 -11.12 34.09
C THR A 583 -39.56 -11.54 32.62
N MET A 584 -40.11 -10.70 31.75
CA MET A 584 -40.16 -10.97 30.30
C MET A 584 -38.76 -10.99 29.68
N ILE A 585 -37.87 -10.09 30.11
CA ILE A 585 -36.45 -10.09 29.69
C ILE A 585 -35.76 -11.36 30.17
N GLU A 586 -35.91 -11.76 31.43
CA GLU A 586 -35.34 -13.01 31.94
C GLU A 586 -35.80 -14.26 31.17
N GLU A 587 -37.09 -14.34 30.80
CA GLU A 587 -37.61 -15.45 30.02
C GLU A 587 -37.07 -15.46 28.58
N THR A 588 -37.02 -14.30 27.91
CA THR A 588 -36.41 -14.20 26.57
C THR A 588 -34.91 -14.49 26.57
N ILE A 589 -34.17 -14.08 27.61
CA ILE A 589 -32.75 -14.42 27.78
C ILE A 589 -32.59 -15.94 27.93
N LYS A 590 -33.38 -16.61 28.79
CA LYS A 590 -33.34 -18.08 28.94
C LYS A 590 -33.63 -18.78 27.61
N MET A 591 -34.67 -18.36 26.88
CA MET A 591 -34.97 -18.91 25.54
C MET A 591 -33.84 -18.66 24.53
N SER A 592 -33.18 -17.50 24.55
CA SER A 592 -32.03 -17.20 23.68
C SER A 592 -30.78 -18.04 23.98
N GLN A 593 -30.61 -18.49 25.22
CA GLN A 593 -29.47 -19.31 25.66
C GLN A 593 -29.65 -20.80 25.33
N ASP A 594 -30.88 -21.31 25.36
CA ASP A 594 -31.22 -22.70 24.99
C ASP A 594 -31.28 -22.91 23.46
N ILE A 595 -31.41 -21.85 22.66
CA ILE A 595 -31.28 -21.92 21.21
C ILE A 595 -29.80 -22.09 20.85
N ASN A 596 -29.43 -23.26 20.33
CA ASN A 596 -28.14 -23.47 19.65
C ASN A 596 -28.06 -22.56 18.42
N PHE A 597 -27.44 -21.40 18.61
CA PHE A 597 -27.42 -20.31 17.64
C PHE A 597 -26.39 -20.57 16.53
N GLU A 598 -26.73 -21.42 15.56
CA GLU A 598 -26.04 -21.43 14.27
C GLU A 598 -26.23 -20.04 13.63
N GLN A 599 -25.18 -19.22 13.63
CA GLN A 599 -25.20 -17.94 12.93
C GLN A 599 -25.35 -18.20 11.42
N PRO A 600 -26.02 -17.31 10.66
CA PRO A 600 -26.08 -17.46 9.21
C PRO A 600 -24.66 -17.56 8.65
N TYR A 601 -24.43 -18.52 7.74
CA TYR A 601 -23.10 -18.83 7.20
C TYR A 601 -22.38 -17.62 6.57
N GLU A 602 -23.14 -16.60 6.18
CA GLU A 602 -22.67 -15.29 5.73
C GLU A 602 -21.82 -14.58 6.79
N LYS A 603 -22.28 -14.46 8.05
CA LYS A 603 -21.48 -13.86 9.15
C LYS A 603 -20.25 -14.70 9.51
N HIS A 604 -20.35 -16.02 9.38
CA HIS A 604 -19.19 -16.89 9.51
C HIS A 604 -18.16 -16.64 8.39
N ALA A 605 -18.60 -16.33 7.17
CA ALA A 605 -17.73 -15.98 6.05
C ALA A 605 -17.11 -14.58 6.22
N GLU A 606 -17.88 -13.58 6.69
CA GLU A 606 -17.39 -12.22 6.96
C GLU A 606 -16.24 -12.22 7.98
N ILE A 607 -16.42 -12.85 9.15
CA ILE A 607 -15.40 -12.92 10.21
C ILE A 607 -14.17 -13.72 9.75
N LEU A 608 -14.35 -14.76 8.93
CA LEU A 608 -13.23 -15.47 8.31
C LEU A 608 -12.52 -14.63 7.23
N GLN A 609 -13.23 -13.75 6.51
CA GLN A 609 -12.66 -12.85 5.52
C GLN A 609 -11.84 -11.74 6.18
N GLU A 610 -12.28 -11.19 7.32
CA GLU A 610 -11.47 -10.29 8.15
C GLU A 610 -10.17 -10.96 8.62
N VAL A 611 -10.28 -12.14 9.25
CA VAL A 611 -9.11 -12.89 9.78
C VAL A 611 -8.16 -13.38 8.68
N LEU A 612 -8.62 -13.47 7.43
CA LEU A 612 -7.78 -13.78 6.25
C LEU A 612 -7.29 -12.54 5.49
N GLY A 613 -7.69 -11.33 5.90
CA GLY A 613 -7.14 -10.06 5.44
C GLY A 613 -5.97 -9.54 6.29
N GLU A 614 -5.78 -10.12 7.48
CA GLU A 614 -4.69 -9.88 8.43
C GLU A 614 -3.56 -10.92 8.35
#